data_AF-A0A9D4LP90-F1
#
_entry.id   AF-A0A9D4LP90-F1
#
_cell.length_a   1.000
_cell.length_b   1.000
_cell.length_c   1.000
_cell.angle_alpha   90.00
_cell.angle_beta   90.00
_cell.angle_gamma   90.00
#
_symmetry.space_group_name_H-M   'P 1'
#
loop_
_entity.id
_entity.type
_entity.pdbx_description
1 polymer ?
#
loop_
_entity_poly.entity_id
_entity_poly.type
_entity_poly.pdbx_seq_one_letter_code
_entity_poly.pdbx_strand_id
1 'polypeptide(L)' 'MFGFIADEATDSATKELMALCVRFVDTESDTVQEDFLDFAECESTTGESHANSFLEDLRNLGTQLAFLLSKSSLKSY' A
#
# COMPACT_ATOMS: atom_id res chain seq x y z
N MET A 1 14.24 3.59 2.69
CA MET A 1 13.73 2.21 2.53
C MET A 1 12.22 2.24 2.73
N PHE A 2 11.45 1.60 1.88
CA PHE A 2 9.99 1.53 1.98
C PHE A 2 9.50 0.10 1.72
N GLY A 3 8.31 -0.22 2.20
CA GLY A 3 7.62 -1.48 1.96
C GLY A 3 6.11 -1.27 1.92
N PHE A 4 5.41 -2.22 1.32
CA PHE A 4 3.96 -2.24 1.31
C PHE A 4 3.45 -3.33 2.25
N ILE A 5 2.30 -3.06 2.86
CA ILE A 5 1.56 -4.01 3.69
C ILE A 5 0.19 -4.14 3.06
N ALA A 6 -0.20 -5.38 2.82
CA ALA A 6 -1.51 -5.74 2.33
C ALA A 6 -2.12 -6.73 3.34
N ASP A 7 -3.22 -6.34 3.96
CA ASP A 7 -3.93 -7.15 4.95
C ASP A 7 -5.33 -7.47 4.43
N GLU A 8 -5.61 -8.75 4.25
CA GLU A 8 -6.89 -9.23 3.74
C GLU A 8 -7.81 -9.57 4.92
N ALA A 9 -9.05 -9.08 4.84
CA ALA A 9 -10.09 -9.44 5.78
C ALA A 9 -11.44 -9.63 5.06
N THR A 10 -12.11 -10.74 5.36
CA THR A 10 -13.49 -11.00 4.95
C THR A 10 -14.47 -10.05 5.66
N ASP A 11 -15.22 -9.26 4.90
CA ASP A 11 -16.26 -8.41 5.45
C ASP A 11 -17.51 -9.22 5.86
N SER A 12 -18.39 -8.59 6.65
CA SER A 12 -19.63 -9.22 7.11
C SER A 12 -20.64 -9.56 5.98
N ALA A 13 -20.39 -9.07 4.76
CA ALA A 13 -21.18 -9.29 3.56
C ALA A 13 -20.54 -10.32 2.60
N THR A 14 -19.55 -11.10 3.06
CA THR A 14 -18.81 -12.13 2.32
C THR A 14 -17.91 -11.62 1.18
N LYS A 15 -17.56 -10.34 1.19
CA LYS A 15 -16.56 -9.77 0.28
C LYS A 15 -15.20 -9.77 0.95
N GLU A 16 -14.17 -10.19 0.21
CA GLU A 16 -12.79 -10.08 0.67
C GLU A 16 -12.30 -8.66 0.39
N LEU A 17 -11.83 -7.96 1.41
CA LEU A 17 -11.28 -6.60 1.30
C LEU A 17 -9.83 -6.62 1.74
N MET A 18 -8.96 -6.00 0.96
CA MET A 18 -7.53 -5.94 1.26
C MET A 18 -7.12 -4.50 1.51
N ALA A 19 -6.78 -4.20 2.77
CA ALA A 19 -6.25 -2.90 3.17
C ALA A 19 -4.80 -2.75 2.69
N LEU A 20 -4.52 -1.67 1.98
CA LEU A 20 -3.19 -1.37 1.46
C LEU A 20 -2.56 -0.20 2.24
N CYS A 21 -1.39 -0.43 2.81
CA CYS A 21 -0.60 0.58 3.49
C CYS A 21 0.82 0.65 2.91
N VAL A 22 1.43 1.84 2.92
CA VAL A 22 2.86 2.02 2.69
C VAL A 22 3.56 2.33 4.01
N ARG A 23 4.66 1.64 4.27
CA ARG A 23 5.52 1.87 5.42
C ARG A 23 6.89 2.35 4.94
N PHE A 24 7.36 3.46 5.47
CA PHE A 24 8.66 4.04 5.10
C PHE A 24 9.35 4.66 6.30
N VAL A 25 10.66 4.82 6.20
CA VAL A 25 11.42 5.60 7.18
C VAL A 25 11.39 7.06 6.73
N ASP A 26 10.83 7.92 7.56
CA ASP A 26 10.95 9.36 7.42
C ASP A 26 12.30 9.80 7.99
N THR A 27 13.18 10.28 7.11
CA THR A 27 14.52 10.70 7.47
C THR A 27 14.56 12.06 8.15
N GLU A 28 13.51 12.88 8.03
CA GLU A 28 13.45 14.18 8.72
C GLU A 28 13.10 14.01 10.20
N SER A 29 12.13 13.14 10.50
CA SER A 29 11.71 12.86 11.87
C SER A 29 12.43 11.68 12.53
N ASP A 30 13.22 10.91 11.77
CA ASP A 30 13.88 9.66 12.19
C ASP A 30 12.87 8.65 12.77
N THR A 31 11.70 8.54 12.13
CA THR A 31 10.61 7.66 12.56
C THR A 31 10.14 6.77 11.42
N VAL A 32 9.66 5.57 11.77
CA VAL A 32 8.90 4.75 10.84
C VAL A 32 7.49 5.33 10.72
N GLN A 33 7.10 5.71 9.51
CA GLN A 33 5.77 6.16 9.15
C GLN A 33 5.01 5.05 8.43
N GLU A 34 3.70 5.03 8.62
CA GLU A 34 2.78 4.12 7.94
C GLU A 34 1.56 4.91 7.50
N ASP A 35 1.34 4.96 6.19
CA ASP A 35 0.22 5.67 5.59
C ASP A 35 -0.73 4.67 4.92
N PHE A 36 -2.01 4.77 5.27
CA PHE A 36 -3.08 4.04 4.59
C PHE A 36 -3.26 4.62 3.17
N LEU A 37 -3.34 3.73 2.18
CA LEU A 37 -3.47 4.10 0.78
C LEU A 37 -4.90 3.89 0.29
N ASP A 38 -5.38 2.65 0.32
CA ASP A 38 -6.72 2.30 -0.18
C ASP A 38 -7.18 0.91 0.29
N PHE A 39 -8.43 0.58 -0.05
CA PHE A 39 -8.96 -0.78 0.01
C PHE A 39 -9.10 -1.37 -1.40
N ALA A 40 -8.51 -2.55 -1.61
CA ALA A 40 -8.76 -3.36 -2.79
C ALA A 40 -9.95 -4.29 -2.53
N GLU A 41 -10.97 -4.27 -3.40
CA GLU A 41 -11.95 -5.37 -3.43
C GLU A 41 -11.28 -6.61 -4.05
N CYS A 42 -11.34 -7.74 -3.35
CA CYS A 42 -10.84 -9.02 -3.83
C CYS A 42 -12.03 -9.94 -4.14
N GLU A 43 -12.25 -10.24 -5.41
CA GLU A 43 -13.33 -11.16 -5.82
C GLU A 43 -12.96 -12.64 -5.62
N SER A 44 -11.70 -12.95 -5.28
CA SER A 44 -11.16 -14.30 -5.15
C SER A 44 -10.08 -14.37 -4.07
N THR A 45 -10.08 -15.48 -3.32
CA THR A 45 -9.11 -15.80 -2.25
C THR A 45 -7.81 -16.45 -2.76
N THR A 46 -7.63 -16.51 -4.09
CA THR A 46 -6.40 -17.09 -4.65
C THR A 46 -5.26 -16.09 -4.54
N GLY A 47 -4.08 -16.55 -4.13
CA GLY A 47 -2.89 -15.68 -4.00
C GLY A 47 -2.52 -14.93 -5.28
N GLU A 48 -2.80 -15.51 -6.45
CA GLU A 48 -2.61 -14.85 -7.75
C GLU A 48 -3.59 -13.68 -7.95
N SER A 49 -4.86 -13.85 -7.57
CA SER A 49 -5.86 -12.77 -7.63
C SER A 49 -5.49 -11.61 -6.71
N HIS A 50 -5.03 -11.89 -5.49
CA HIS A 50 -4.57 -10.86 -4.57
C HIS A 50 -3.37 -10.09 -5.12
N ALA A 51 -2.37 -10.79 -5.67
CA ALA A 51 -1.20 -10.16 -6.25
C ALA A 51 -1.55 -9.27 -7.45
N ASN A 52 -2.47 -9.71 -8.31
CA ASN A 52 -2.92 -8.94 -9.47
C ASN A 52 -3.70 -7.68 -9.04
N SER A 53 -4.64 -7.81 -8.10
CA SER A 53 -5.43 -6.68 -7.56
C SER A 53 -4.52 -5.64 -6.90
N PHE A 54 -3.57 -6.11 -6.08
CA PHE A 54 -2.55 -5.27 -5.46
C PHE A 54 -1.72 -4.48 -6.49
N LEU A 55 -1.28 -5.12 -7.57
CA LEU A 55 -0.50 -4.45 -8.62
C LEU A 55 -1.34 -3.46 -9.43
N GLU A 56 -2.63 -3.73 -9.63
CA GLU A 56 -3.55 -2.82 -10.31
C GLU A 56 -3.79 -1.55 -9.46
N ASP A 57 -4.04 -1.71 -8.17
CA ASP A 57 -4.22 -0.57 -7.27
C ASP A 57 -2.95 0.26 -7.12
N LEU A 58 -1.78 -0.38 -7.02
CA LEU A 58 -0.52 0.36 -7.02
C LEU A 58 -0.30 1.15 -8.33
N ARG A 59 -0.74 0.64 -9.48
CA ARG A 59 -0.67 1.40 -10.75
C ARG A 59 -1.62 2.60 -10.72
N ASN A 60 -2.82 2.42 -10.19
CA ASN A 60 -3.81 3.50 -10.05
C ASN A 60 -3.33 4.59 -9.07
N LEU A 61 -2.64 4.18 -8.00
CA LEU A 61 -2.04 5.06 -6.99
C LEU A 61 -0.70 5.67 -7.43
N GLY A 62 -0.23 5.42 -8.66
CA GLY A 62 1.13 5.72 -9.09
C GLY A 62 1.60 7.17 -8.83
N THR A 63 0.72 8.17 -8.96
CA THR A 63 1.05 9.57 -8.64
C THR A 63 1.12 9.86 -7.13
N GLN A 64 0.23 9.27 -6.33
CA GLN A 64 0.28 9.36 -4.87
C GLN A 64 1.52 8.66 -4.29
N LEU A 65 1.85 7.48 -4.83
CA LEU A 65 3.05 6.73 -4.43
C LEU A 65 4.32 7.50 -4.75
N ALA A 66 4.43 8.11 -5.94
CA ALA A 66 5.58 8.93 -6.30
C ALA A 66 5.77 10.10 -5.32
N PHE A 67 4.68 10.75 -4.91
CA PHE A 67 4.72 11.82 -3.91
C PHE A 67 5.18 11.33 -2.53
N LEU A 68 4.61 10.24 -2.02
CA LEU A 68 4.98 9.67 -0.72
C LEU A 68 6.43 9.17 -0.70
N LEU A 69 6.87 8.50 -1.77
CA LEU A 69 8.26 8.06 -1.90
C LEU A 69 9.23 9.23 -2.03
N SER A 70 8.84 10.35 -2.65
CA SER A 70 9.68 11.55 -2.70
C SER A 70 9.96 12.11 -1.31
N LYS A 71 9.00 12.03 -0.37
CA LYS A 71 9.22 12.42 1.04
C LYS A 71 10.26 11.55 1.73
N SER A 72 10.29 10.25 1.41
CA SER A 72 11.30 9.32 1.94
C SER A 72 12.70 9.48 1.31
N SER A 73 12.84 10.24 0.22
CA SER A 73 14.11 10.44 -0.53
C SER A 73 14.62 11.89 -0.55
N LEU A 74 13.97 12.82 0.13
CA LEU A 74 14.48 14.18 0.37
C LEU A 74 15.38 14.12 1.62
N LYS A 75 16.71 14.24 1.60
CA LYS A 75 17.69 14.72 0.61
C LYS A 75 18.99 13.92 0.74
N SER A 76 19.52 13.44 -0.38
CA SER A 76 20.96 13.17 -0.52
C SER A 76 21.59 14.28 -1.36
N TYR A 77 21.70 15.51 -0.81
CA TYR A 77 22.54 16.58 -1.34
C TYR A 77 23.02 17.49 -0.21
#